data_AF-A0A081A1C6-F1
#
_entry.id   AF-A0A081A1C6-F1
#
_cell.length_a   1.000
_cell.length_b   1.000
_cell.length_c   1.000
_cell.angle_alpha   90.00
_cell.angle_beta   90.00
_cell.angle_gamma   90.00
#
_symmetry.space_group_name_H-M   'P 1'
#
loop_
_entity.id
_entity.type
_entity.pdbx_description
1 polymer ?
#
loop_
_entity_poly.entity_id
_entity_poly.type
_entity_poly.pdbx_seq_one_letter_code
_entity_poly.pdbx_strand_id
1 'polypeptide(L)' 'MVEGQPPLAVRQNSGYTLLYNAKLVNNNFVYVDALRCGSITRFISHSCEPNAAFIE' A
#
# COMPACT_ATOMS: atom_id res chain seq x y z
N MET A 1 23.36 -0.47 13.69
CA MET A 1 22.99 -1.79 13.12
C MET A 1 23.55 -2.85 14.06
N VAL A 2 22.72 -3.76 14.57
CA VAL A 2 23.14 -4.90 15.41
C VAL A 2 23.37 -6.09 14.49
N GLU A 3 24.52 -6.77 14.61
CA GLU A 3 24.78 -8.02 13.89
C GLU A 3 23.72 -9.08 14.24
N GLY A 4 23.17 -9.75 13.23
CA GLY A 4 22.16 -10.81 13.40
C GLY A 4 20.71 -10.33 13.41
N GLN A 5 20.44 -9.02 13.44
CA GLN A 5 19.09 -8.52 13.24
C GLN A 5 18.74 -8.56 11.75
N PRO A 6 17.67 -9.27 11.33
CA PRO A 6 17.24 -9.23 9.94
C PRO A 6 17.01 -7.77 9.55
N PRO A 7 17.38 -7.37 8.31
CA PRO A 7 17.17 -6.00 7.87
C PRO A 7 15.71 -5.66 8.13
N LEU A 8 15.47 -4.56 8.85
CA LEU A 8 14.12 -4.03 8.95
C LEU A 8 13.66 -3.84 7.50
N ALA A 9 12.59 -4.52 7.10
CA ALA A 9 12.02 -4.37 5.78
C ALA A 9 11.37 -2.98 5.69
N VAL A 10 12.20 -1.95 5.63
CA VAL A 10 11.78 -0.57 5.46
C VAL A 10 11.32 -0.43 4.03
N ARG A 11 10.02 -0.58 3.83
CA ARG A 11 9.40 -0.24 2.55
C ARG A 11 9.22 1.27 2.53
N GLN A 12 10.10 1.95 1.79
CA GLN A 12 9.92 3.38 1.52
C GLN A 12 8.57 3.55 0.80
N ASN A 13 7.74 4.48 1.29
CA ASN A 13 6.43 4.71 0.68
C ASN A 13 6.64 5.25 -0.73
N SER A 14 6.32 4.43 -1.74
CA SER A 14 6.40 4.80 -3.15
C SER A 14 5.36 5.86 -3.55
N GLY A 15 4.38 6.14 -2.69
CA GLY A 15 3.17 6.90 -3.04
C GLY A 15 2.11 6.07 -3.77
N TYR A 16 2.45 4.84 -4.18
CA TYR A 16 1.58 3.92 -4.92
C TYR A 16 1.12 2.72 -4.08
N THR A 17 1.43 2.72 -2.77
CA THR A 17 1.05 1.62 -1.87
C THR A 17 -0.36 1.86 -1.33
N LEU A 18 -1.24 0.86 -1.51
CA LEU A 18 -2.59 0.84 -0.96
C LEU A 18 -2.69 -0.31 0.05
N LEU A 19 -3.25 -0.03 1.22
CA LEU A 19 -3.59 -1.01 2.25
C LEU A 19 -5.06 -1.37 2.13
N TYR A 20 -5.37 -2.65 1.99
CA TYR A 20 -6.75 -3.13 1.98
C TYR A 20 -7.24 -3.30 3.41
N ASN A 21 -8.42 -2.75 3.71
CA ASN A 21 -9.01 -2.74 5.04
C ASN A 21 -9.92 -3.96 5.27
N ALA A 22 -10.12 -4.81 4.25
CA ALA A 22 -10.85 -6.05 4.37
C ALA A 22 -10.23 -6.92 5.47
N LYS A 23 -11.07 -7.35 6.42
CA LYS A 23 -10.69 -8.38 7.41
C LYS A 23 -10.38 -9.68 6.68
N LEU A 24 -9.11 -9.94 6.48
CA LEU A 24 -8.66 -11.20 5.88
C LEU A 24 -8.67 -12.32 6.92
N VAL A 25 -8.84 -13.54 6.42
CA VAL A 25 -8.68 -14.77 7.19
C VAL A 25 -7.25 -14.76 7.77
N ASN A 26 -7.12 -15.02 9.08
CA ASN A 26 -5.86 -15.06 9.84
C ASN A 26 -5.22 -13.71 10.22
N ASN A 27 -5.97 -12.59 10.31
CA ASN A 27 -5.47 -11.29 10.80
C ASN A 27 -4.29 -10.70 10.00
N ASN A 28 -4.11 -11.12 8.75
CA ASN A 28 -3.08 -10.57 7.87
C ASN A 28 -3.61 -9.35 7.12
N PHE A 29 -2.72 -8.39 6.84
CA PHE A 29 -3.02 -7.26 5.97
C PHE A 29 -2.48 -7.51 4.57
N VAL A 30 -3.22 -7.07 3.54
CA VAL A 30 -2.74 -7.09 2.14
C VAL A 30 -2.40 -5.66 1.72
N TYR A 31 -1.20 -5.53 1.14
CA TYR A 31 -0.72 -4.31 0.53
C TYR A 31 -0.55 -4.53 -0.97
N VAL A 32 -1.08 -3.61 -1.77
CA VAL A 32 -0.83 -3.55 -3.21
C VAL A 32 0.12 -2.38 -3.49
N ASP A 33 1.16 -2.62 -4.28
CA ASP A 33 2.14 -1.60 -4.67
C ASP A 33 2.14 -1.47 -6.19
N ALA A 34 1.53 -0.39 -6.68
CA ALA A 34 1.34 -0.16 -8.10
C ALA A 34 2.52 0.58 -8.77
N LEU A 35 3.65 0.77 -8.08
CA LEU A 35 4.79 1.55 -8.59
C LEU A 35 5.30 1.03 -9.95
N ARG A 36 5.50 -0.29 -10.07
CA ARG A 36 6.07 -0.91 -11.29
C ARG A 36 5.01 -1.48 -12.23
N CYS A 37 3.87 -1.89 -11.69
CA CYS A 37 2.78 -2.50 -12.44
C CYS A 37 1.46 -2.24 -11.73
N GLY A 38 0.46 -1.76 -12.45
CA GLY A 38 -0.86 -1.47 -11.92
C GLY A 38 -1.78 -0.90 -13.00
N SER A 39 -3.08 -0.82 -12.68
CA SER A 39 -4.08 -0.24 -13.56
C SER A 39 -3.91 1.28 -13.70
N ILE A 40 -4.81 1.91 -14.47
CA ILE A 40 -4.89 3.37 -14.64
C ILE A 40 -5.10 4.10 -13.31
N THR A 41 -5.69 3.44 -12.31
CA THR A 41 -5.96 4.00 -10.97
C THR A 41 -4.70 4.43 -10.24
N ARG A 42 -3.52 3.89 -10.61
CA ARG A 42 -2.25 4.28 -10.01
C ARG A 42 -1.91 5.76 -10.19
N PHE A 43 -2.51 6.41 -11.19
CA PHE A 43 -2.28 7.83 -11.49
C PHE A 43 -3.29 8.78 -10.81
N ILE A 44 -4.21 8.26 -9.99
CA ILE A 44 -5.15 9.10 -9.25
C ILE A 44 -4.38 9.87 -8.16
N SER A 45 -4.48 11.19 -8.19
CA SER A 45 -3.89 12.06 -7.18
C SER A 45 -4.73 12.09 -5.90
N HIS A 46 -4.06 12.42 -4.80
CA HIS A 46 -4.73 12.75 -3.54
C HIS A 46 -5.53 14.07 -3.66
N SER A 47 -6.68 14.12 -3.00
CA SER A 47 -7.46 15.33 -2.73
C SER A 47 -8.02 15.26 -1.30
N CYS A 48 -8.03 16.40 -0.59
CA CYS A 48 -8.74 16.53 0.68
C CYS A 48 -10.26 16.50 0.50
N GLU A 49 -10.74 16.81 -0.71
CA GLU A 49 -12.14 16.73 -1.13
C GLU A 49 -12.22 15.76 -2.32
N PRO A 50 -12.19 14.44 -2.08
CA PRO A 50 -12.14 13.46 -3.15
C PRO A 50 -13.48 13.35 -3.86
N ASN A 51 -13.43 13.10 -5.17
CA ASN A 51 -14.60 12.78 -6.00
C ASN A 51 -14.65 11.29 -6.39
N ALA A 52 -13.70 10.50 -5.90
CA ALA A 52 -13.62 9.06 -6.09
C ALA A 52 -13.21 8.42 -4.76
N ALA A 53 -13.81 7.27 -4.45
CA ALA A 53 -13.50 6.48 -3.27
C ALA A 53 -13.19 5.04 -3.67
N PHE A 54 -12.24 4.43 -2.97
CA PHE A 54 -12.00 3.00 -3.06
C PHE A 54 -13.10 2.26 -2.28
N ILE A 55 -13.76 1.29 -2.91
CA ILE A 55 -14.78 0.45 -2.31
C ILE A 55 -14.32 -1.00 -2.44
N GLU A 56 -14.28 -1.73 -1.32
CA GLU A 56 -13.96 -3.17 -1.23
C GLU A 56 -15.16 -4.07 -1.50
#